data_AF-A0A1X7VA36-F1
#
_entry.id   AF-A0A1X7VA36-F1
#
_cell.length_a   1.000
_cell.length_b   1.000
_cell.length_c   1.000
_cell.angle_alpha   90.00
_cell.angle_beta   90.00
_cell.angle_gamma   90.00
#
_symmetry.space_group_name_H-M   'P 1'
#
loop_
_entity.id
_entity.type
_entity.pdbx_description
1 polymer ?
#
loop_
_entity_poly.entity_id
_entity_poly.type
_entity_poly.pdbx_seq_one_letter_code
_entity_poly.pdbx_strand_id
1 'polypeptide(L)'
;MLEVIQETNTDLYLLYTEWGSKNRTGRLSDRKVTNKSVKILRNIENPERCVVRLYQKYLSLRPSGAPPDVFYFKPLNVPLSNCWYSCRPVGHNLLSQTVKRLCSNIGIEGHNTNHSLRRTCVTRLFQKGIGEQQIMSVTGHRSTDAVRVYKSMSHDQEEAMSKIIQNRVEESQQKTEQNKENEGQMAKVPNMFNFSNCNVVFRN
;
A
#
# COMPACT_ATOMS: atom_id res chain seq x y z
N MET A 1 7.32 -17.38 -1.01
CA MET A 1 7.50 -17.91 -2.35
C MET A 1 6.93 -16.92 -3.34
N LEU A 2 7.66 -16.65 -4.42
CA LEU A 2 7.24 -15.76 -5.51
C LEU A 2 7.21 -16.59 -6.78
N GLU A 3 6.10 -16.55 -7.50
CA GLU A 3 5.87 -17.35 -8.69
C GLU A 3 5.25 -16.50 -9.78
N VAL A 4 5.78 -16.58 -10.99
CA VAL A 4 5.15 -15.98 -12.17
C VAL A 4 4.18 -16.99 -12.73
N ILE A 5 2.90 -16.63 -12.75
CA ILE A 5 1.82 -17.50 -13.21
C ILE A 5 1.17 -16.87 -14.44
N GLN A 6 0.91 -17.71 -15.43
CA GLN A 6 0.18 -17.36 -16.64
C GLN A 6 -1.19 -18.04 -16.57
N GLU A 7 -2.25 -17.25 -16.39
CA GLU A 7 -3.64 -17.76 -16.32
C GLU A 7 -4.25 -17.90 -17.72
N THR A 8 -3.93 -16.98 -18.62
CA THR A 8 -4.37 -16.95 -20.03
C THR A 8 -3.21 -16.51 -20.93
N ASN A 9 -3.41 -16.46 -22.25
CA ASN A 9 -2.38 -15.92 -23.17
C ASN A 9 -1.99 -14.46 -22.87
N THR A 10 -2.84 -13.69 -22.18
CA THR A 10 -2.62 -12.26 -21.90
C THR A 10 -2.37 -11.95 -20.42
N ASP A 11 -2.87 -12.79 -19.50
CA ASP A 11 -2.85 -12.53 -18.07
C ASP A 11 -1.67 -13.21 -17.38
N LEU A 12 -0.57 -12.45 -17.33
CA LEU A 12 0.62 -12.78 -16.57
C LEU A 12 0.64 -12.00 -15.25
N TYR A 13 0.82 -12.69 -14.13
CA TYR A 13 0.92 -12.06 -12.81
C TYR A 13 1.99 -12.71 -11.95
N LEU A 14 2.39 -11.98 -10.90
CA LEU A 14 3.29 -12.46 -9.87
C LEU A 14 2.48 -12.79 -8.61
N LEU A 15 2.53 -14.05 -8.18
CA LEU A 15 1.94 -14.50 -6.93
C LEU A 15 3.00 -14.50 -5.83
N TYR A 16 2.74 -13.76 -4.76
CA TYR A 16 3.50 -13.87 -3.51
C TYR A 16 2.71 -14.68 -2.51
N THR A 17 3.30 -15.77 -2.01
CA THR A 17 2.76 -16.57 -0.90
C THR A 17 3.74 -16.56 0.27
N GLU A 18 3.31 -16.10 1.44
CA GLU A 18 4.10 -16.14 2.66
C GLU A 18 4.10 -17.57 3.23
N TRP A 19 5.26 -18.08 3.64
CA TRP A 19 5.41 -19.39 4.26
C TRP A 19 5.86 -19.21 5.70
N GLY A 20 4.88 -19.06 6.58
CA GLY A 20 5.14 -18.75 7.99
C GLY A 20 5.53 -17.29 8.20
N SER A 21 5.05 -16.73 9.31
CA SER A 21 5.32 -15.35 9.68
C SER A 21 6.05 -15.34 11.01
N LYS A 22 7.03 -14.44 11.20
CA LYS A 22 7.70 -14.22 12.50
C LYS A 22 6.71 -13.94 13.63
N ASN A 23 5.50 -13.49 13.29
CA ASN A 23 4.43 -13.19 14.23
C ASN A 23 3.61 -14.43 14.64
N ARG A 24 3.89 -15.62 14.08
CA ARG A 24 3.32 -16.87 14.57
C ARG A 24 4.15 -17.38 15.72
N THR A 25 3.64 -17.15 16.92
CA THR A 25 4.23 -17.66 18.16
C THR A 25 3.82 -19.10 18.45
N GLY A 26 2.93 -19.68 17.63
CA GLY A 26 2.40 -21.03 17.82
C GLY A 26 1.32 -21.10 18.89
N ARG A 27 0.78 -19.95 19.31
CA ARG A 27 -0.29 -19.90 20.32
C ARG A 27 -1.61 -20.41 19.74
N LEU A 28 -2.55 -20.80 20.60
CA LEU A 28 -3.89 -21.23 20.17
C LEU A 28 -4.60 -20.17 19.31
N SER A 29 -4.34 -18.89 19.56
CA SER A 29 -4.83 -17.76 18.75
C SER A 29 -4.26 -17.71 17.32
N ASP A 30 -3.09 -18.34 17.08
CA ASP A 30 -2.47 -18.42 15.76
C ASP A 30 -3.11 -19.50 14.87
N ARG A 31 -3.98 -20.38 15.41
CA ARG A 31 -4.60 -21.49 14.66
C ARG A 31 -5.46 -21.01 13.48
N LYS A 32 -6.07 -19.83 13.59
CA LYS A 32 -6.91 -19.23 12.54
C LYS A 32 -6.13 -18.35 11.56
N VAL A 33 -4.81 -18.19 11.76
CA VAL A 33 -4.00 -17.26 10.95
C VAL A 33 -3.63 -17.93 9.63
N THR A 34 -4.25 -17.49 8.54
CA THR A 34 -3.89 -17.91 7.19
C THR A 34 -2.58 -17.29 6.73
N ASN A 35 -1.88 -17.98 5.82
CA ASN A 35 -0.73 -17.40 5.13
C ASN A 35 -1.21 -16.28 4.21
N LYS A 36 -0.46 -15.19 4.16
CA LYS A 36 -0.74 -14.12 3.22
C LYS A 36 -0.44 -14.58 1.79
N SER A 37 -1.37 -14.36 0.88
CA SER A 37 -1.14 -14.42 -0.56
C SER A 37 -1.51 -13.10 -1.22
N VAL A 38 -0.67 -12.64 -2.15
CA VAL A 38 -0.88 -11.38 -2.88
C VAL A 38 -0.64 -11.60 -4.36
N LYS A 39 -1.66 -11.35 -5.18
CA LYS A 39 -1.60 -11.35 -6.64
C LYS A 39 -1.21 -9.95 -7.13
N ILE A 40 -0.13 -9.86 -7.89
CA ILE A 40 0.37 -8.61 -8.48
C ILE A 40 0.29 -8.72 -10.00
N LEU A 41 -0.60 -7.94 -10.59
CA LEU A 41 -0.79 -7.92 -12.04
C LEU A 41 0.35 -7.19 -12.75
N ARG A 42 0.54 -7.52 -14.03
CA ARG A 42 1.46 -6.80 -14.91
C ARG A 42 1.01 -5.35 -15.07
N ASN A 43 1.97 -4.43 -15.01
CA ASN A 43 1.74 -3.02 -15.31
C ASN A 43 2.04 -2.79 -16.80
N ILE A 44 0.99 -2.64 -17.60
CA ILE A 44 1.08 -2.43 -19.05
C ILE A 44 1.36 -0.95 -19.35
N GLU A 45 0.76 -0.04 -18.58
CA GLU A 45 0.89 1.41 -18.75
C GLU A 45 2.31 1.91 -18.48
N ASN A 46 2.99 1.33 -17.48
CA ASN A 46 4.36 1.66 -17.15
C ASN A 46 5.24 0.40 -17.04
N PRO A 47 5.77 -0.10 -18.18
CA PRO A 47 6.54 -1.32 -18.22
C PRO A 47 7.84 -1.27 -17.41
N GLU A 48 8.48 -0.11 -17.30
CA GLU A 48 9.72 0.09 -16.53
C GLU A 48 9.48 -0.07 -15.02
N ARG A 49 8.28 0.24 -14.54
CA ARG A 49 7.87 0.05 -13.14
C ARG A 49 7.12 -1.27 -12.92
N CYS A 50 7.07 -2.16 -13.92
CA CYS A 50 6.35 -3.42 -13.80
C CYS A 50 7.14 -4.44 -12.96
N VAL A 51 6.64 -4.74 -11.76
CA VAL A 51 7.26 -5.71 -10.84
C VAL A 51 7.38 -7.09 -11.47
N VAL A 52 6.39 -7.54 -12.26
CA VAL A 52 6.44 -8.84 -12.96
C VAL A 52 7.63 -8.89 -13.92
N ARG A 53 7.82 -7.84 -14.74
CA ARG A 53 8.96 -7.74 -15.68
C ARG A 53 10.29 -7.66 -14.94
N LEU A 54 10.38 -6.84 -13.90
CA LEU A 54 11.58 -6.71 -13.07
C LEU A 54 11.96 -8.04 -12.40
N TYR A 55 10.96 -8.80 -11.94
CA TYR A 55 11.16 -10.11 -11.36
C TYR A 55 11.62 -11.14 -12.38
N GLN A 56 11.03 -11.18 -13.58
CA GLN A 56 11.50 -12.06 -14.66
C GLN A 56 12.93 -11.71 -15.09
N LYS A 57 13.25 -10.41 -15.22
CA LYS A 57 14.61 -9.94 -15.50
C LYS A 57 15.57 -10.40 -14.41
N TYR A 58 15.19 -10.26 -13.14
CA TYR A 58 15.97 -10.77 -12.02
C TYR A 58 16.25 -12.27 -12.15
N LEU A 59 15.22 -13.09 -12.43
CA LEU A 59 15.39 -14.54 -12.62
C LEU A 59 16.35 -14.87 -13.77
N SER A 60 16.28 -14.15 -14.88
CA SER A 60 17.14 -14.38 -16.05
C SER A 60 18.62 -14.09 -15.80
N LEU A 61 18.93 -13.28 -14.78
CA LEU A 61 20.29 -12.84 -14.42
C LEU A 61 20.87 -13.62 -13.24
N ARG A 62 20.12 -14.59 -12.70
CA ARG A 62 20.58 -15.50 -11.64
C ARG A 62 21.58 -16.51 -12.21
N PRO A 63 22.55 -16.95 -11.40
CA PRO A 63 23.45 -18.02 -11.81
C PRO A 63 22.71 -19.36 -11.90
N SER A 64 23.11 -20.22 -12.84
CA SER A 64 22.48 -21.54 -13.07
C SER A 64 22.53 -22.47 -11.86
N GLY A 65 23.59 -22.37 -11.04
CA GLY A 65 23.75 -23.14 -9.80
C GLY A 65 23.18 -22.47 -8.55
N ALA A 66 22.22 -21.55 -8.69
CA ALA A 66 21.61 -20.87 -7.56
C ALA A 66 20.75 -21.84 -6.71
N PRO A 67 20.92 -21.84 -5.37
CA PRO A 67 20.01 -22.56 -4.48
C PRO A 67 18.54 -22.19 -4.73
N PRO A 68 17.60 -23.16 -4.72
CA PRO A 68 16.19 -22.91 -5.00
C PRO A 68 15.47 -22.21 -3.84
N ASP A 69 15.97 -22.35 -2.62
CA ASP A 69 15.40 -21.81 -1.37
C ASP A 69 15.84 -20.37 -1.07
N VAL A 70 16.85 -19.87 -1.79
CA VAL A 70 17.37 -18.52 -1.62
C VAL A 70 16.77 -17.59 -2.67
N PHE A 71 16.15 -16.50 -2.20
CA PHE A 71 15.64 -15.47 -3.10
C PHE A 71 16.65 -14.38 -3.41
N TYR A 72 17.36 -13.83 -2.42
CA TYR A 72 18.25 -12.68 -2.60
C TYR A 72 19.71 -13.11 -2.79
N PHE A 73 20.26 -12.87 -3.97
CA PHE A 73 21.66 -13.18 -4.29
C PHE A 73 22.56 -11.95 -4.26
N LYS A 74 23.81 -12.14 -3.82
CA LYS A 74 24.80 -11.07 -3.78
C LYS A 74 25.20 -10.69 -5.22
N PRO A 75 25.17 -9.40 -5.60
CA PRO A 75 25.63 -8.96 -6.92
C PRO A 75 27.12 -9.22 -7.09
N LEU A 76 27.52 -9.49 -8.34
CA LEU A 76 28.92 -9.55 -8.73
C LEU A 76 29.54 -8.15 -8.74
N ASN A 77 30.82 -8.04 -8.41
CA ASN A 77 31.55 -6.77 -8.49
C ASN A 77 31.65 -6.29 -9.96
N VAL A 78 31.79 -7.24 -10.88
CA VAL A 78 31.77 -7.02 -12.33
C VAL A 78 30.68 -7.93 -12.91
N PRO A 79 29.49 -7.40 -13.23
CA PRO A 79 28.42 -8.18 -13.83
C PRO A 79 28.79 -8.71 -15.22
N LEU A 80 28.39 -9.94 -15.52
CA LEU A 80 28.46 -10.51 -16.87
C LEU A 80 27.21 -10.11 -17.66
N SER A 81 27.25 -10.25 -18.99
CA SER A 81 26.12 -9.91 -19.87
C SER A 81 24.83 -10.68 -19.51
N ASN A 82 24.97 -11.95 -19.11
CA ASN A 82 23.86 -12.85 -18.79
C ASN A 82 23.78 -13.23 -17.29
N CYS A 83 24.64 -12.70 -16.43
CA CYS A 83 24.68 -13.07 -15.02
C CYS A 83 25.18 -11.91 -14.16
N TRP A 84 24.31 -11.39 -13.29
CA TRP A 84 24.63 -10.25 -12.43
C TRP A 84 24.88 -10.66 -10.98
N TYR A 85 24.54 -11.89 -10.61
CA TYR A 85 24.52 -12.34 -9.24
C TYR A 85 25.38 -13.58 -9.03
N SER A 86 25.99 -13.67 -7.85
CA SER A 86 26.68 -14.88 -7.39
C SER A 86 25.70 -15.88 -6.76
N CYS A 87 26.09 -17.15 -6.60
CA CYS A 87 25.27 -18.14 -5.89
C CYS A 87 25.20 -17.91 -4.37
N ARG A 88 25.81 -16.84 -3.85
CA ARG A 88 25.86 -16.56 -2.41
C ARG A 88 24.62 -15.76 -1.97
N PRO A 89 23.93 -16.17 -0.90
CA PRO A 89 22.81 -15.42 -0.35
C PRO A 89 23.26 -14.07 0.21
N VAL A 90 22.36 -13.09 0.15
CA VAL A 90 22.54 -11.82 0.88
C VAL A 90 22.22 -12.02 2.36
N GLY A 91 23.13 -11.60 3.24
CA GLY A 91 22.93 -11.70 4.69
C GLY A 91 21.79 -10.80 5.21
N HIS A 92 21.13 -11.24 6.28
CA HIS A 92 19.98 -10.56 6.89
C HIS A 92 20.26 -9.08 7.22
N ASN A 93 21.44 -8.75 7.76
CA ASN A 93 21.79 -7.38 8.12
C ASN A 93 21.88 -6.48 6.87
N LEU A 94 22.41 -6.99 5.76
CA LEU A 94 22.51 -6.24 4.52
C LEU A 94 21.14 -6.02 3.87
N LEU A 95 20.26 -7.02 3.96
CA LEU A 95 18.86 -6.91 3.52
C LEU A 95 18.10 -5.88 4.36
N SER A 96 18.22 -5.94 5.69
CA SER A 96 17.59 -4.99 6.61
C SER A 96 17.98 -3.53 6.32
N GLN A 97 19.24 -3.32 5.91
CA GLN A 97 19.78 -1.99 5.58
C GLN A 97 19.64 -1.60 4.11
N THR A 98 18.93 -2.37 3.28
CA THR A 98 18.92 -2.14 1.81
C THR A 98 18.35 -0.79 1.42
N VAL A 99 17.17 -0.41 1.93
CA VAL A 99 16.57 0.90 1.60
C VAL A 99 17.44 2.05 2.09
N LYS A 100 17.98 1.96 3.31
CA LYS A 100 18.89 2.97 3.85
C LYS A 100 20.09 3.18 2.93
N ARG A 101 20.76 2.09 2.54
CA ARG A 101 21.92 2.13 1.62
C ARG A 101 21.55 2.72 0.26
N LEU A 102 20.43 2.30 -0.33
CA LEU A 102 19.99 2.81 -1.62
C LEU A 102 19.70 4.31 -1.57
N CYS A 103 18.96 4.78 -0.56
CA CYS A 103 18.66 6.20 -0.37
C CYS A 103 19.94 7.03 -0.19
N SER A 104 20.88 6.58 0.64
CA SER A 104 22.16 7.26 0.81
C SER A 104 22.97 7.34 -0.49
N ASN A 105 22.97 6.28 -1.29
CA ASN A 105 23.72 6.24 -2.55
C ASN A 105 23.17 7.19 -3.63
N ILE A 106 21.87 7.47 -3.60
CA ILE A 106 21.22 8.36 -4.58
C ILE A 106 20.96 9.76 -4.02
N GLY A 107 21.48 10.09 -2.83
CA GLY A 107 21.33 11.40 -2.21
C GLY A 107 19.94 11.71 -1.66
N ILE A 108 19.10 10.70 -1.39
CA ILE A 108 17.83 10.91 -0.69
C ILE A 108 18.11 11.06 0.81
N GLU A 109 17.84 12.27 1.31
CA GLU A 109 17.95 12.59 2.73
C GLU A 109 16.86 11.94 3.59
N GLY A 110 17.15 11.83 4.90
CA GLY A 110 16.20 11.34 5.90
C GLY A 110 16.36 9.86 6.31
N HIS A 111 15.54 9.45 7.28
CA HIS A 111 15.57 8.10 7.85
C HIS A 111 14.68 7.12 7.09
N ASN A 112 15.13 6.73 5.90
CA ASN A 112 14.42 5.77 5.06
C ASN A 112 14.89 4.34 5.33
N THR A 113 13.97 3.49 5.78
CA THR A 113 14.22 2.07 6.07
C THR A 113 13.24 1.19 5.31
N ASN A 114 13.45 -0.14 5.35
CA ASN A 114 12.50 -1.10 4.78
C ASN A 114 11.09 -0.93 5.37
N HIS A 115 10.99 -0.50 6.64
CA HIS A 115 9.73 -0.20 7.30
C HIS A 115 9.04 1.03 6.69
N SER A 116 9.81 2.05 6.28
CA SER A 116 9.28 3.23 5.59
C SER A 116 8.54 2.85 4.30
N LEU A 117 9.05 1.90 3.51
CA LEU A 117 8.36 1.39 2.32
C LEU A 117 7.01 0.76 2.65
N ARG A 118 6.94 -0.02 3.74
CA ARG A 118 5.69 -0.63 4.20
C ARG A 118 4.67 0.45 4.57
N ARG A 119 5.09 1.51 5.25
CA ARG A 119 4.26 2.68 5.57
C ARG A 119 3.75 3.40 4.33
N THR A 120 4.63 3.66 3.37
CA THR A 120 4.25 4.28 2.11
C THR A 120 3.23 3.45 1.35
N CYS A 121 3.38 2.12 1.32
CA CYS A 121 2.40 1.22 0.69
C CYS A 121 1.02 1.33 1.35
N VAL A 122 0.95 1.23 2.68
CA VAL A 122 -0.30 1.38 3.45
C VAL A 122 -0.94 2.74 3.18
N THR A 123 -0.16 3.82 3.30
CA THR A 123 -0.63 5.20 3.12
C THR A 123 -1.18 5.41 1.72
N ARG A 124 -0.48 4.95 0.67
CA ARG A 124 -0.96 5.09 -0.72
C ARG A 124 -2.27 4.35 -0.97
N LEU A 125 -2.40 3.12 -0.48
CA LEU A 125 -3.65 2.36 -0.63
C LEU A 125 -4.80 3.06 0.10
N PHE A 126 -4.56 3.56 1.32
CA PHE A 126 -5.56 4.28 2.10
C PHE A 126 -5.98 5.60 1.43
N GLN A 127 -5.04 6.38 0.92
CA GLN A 127 -5.31 7.62 0.19
C GLN A 127 -6.11 7.39 -1.10
N LYS A 128 -5.99 6.20 -1.70
CA LYS A 128 -6.81 5.76 -2.84
C LYS A 128 -8.18 5.18 -2.43
N GLY A 129 -8.54 5.27 -1.16
CA GLY A 129 -9.85 4.83 -0.65
C GLY A 129 -9.98 3.32 -0.47
N ILE A 130 -8.88 2.55 -0.54
CA ILE A 130 -8.92 1.11 -0.31
C ILE A 130 -9.21 0.84 1.17
N GLY A 131 -10.17 -0.04 1.45
CA GLY A 131 -10.60 -0.34 2.81
C GLY A 131 -9.51 -1.01 3.65
N GLU A 132 -9.52 -0.80 4.96
CA GLU A 132 -8.49 -1.31 5.88
C GLU A 132 -8.33 -2.85 5.76
N GLN A 133 -9.43 -3.59 5.57
CA GLN A 133 -9.39 -5.05 5.42
C GLN A 133 -8.60 -5.50 4.17
N GLN A 134 -8.79 -4.81 3.05
CA GLN A 134 -8.05 -5.08 1.80
C GLN A 134 -6.59 -4.67 1.93
N ILE A 135 -6.30 -3.57 2.64
CA ILE A 135 -4.92 -3.19 2.96
C ILE A 135 -4.26 -4.26 3.83
N MET A 136 -4.97 -4.80 4.82
CA MET A 136 -4.46 -5.87 5.69
C MET A 136 -4.12 -7.13 4.88
N SER A 137 -4.94 -7.52 3.90
CA SER A 137 -4.66 -8.70 3.07
C SER A 137 -3.37 -8.56 2.25
N VAL A 138 -3.07 -7.35 1.75
CA VAL A 138 -1.83 -7.08 0.98
C VAL A 138 -0.61 -6.92 1.89
N THR A 139 -0.76 -6.21 3.01
CA THR A 139 0.36 -5.82 3.87
C THR A 139 0.69 -6.86 4.95
N GLY A 140 -0.27 -7.72 5.29
CA GLY A 140 -0.13 -8.76 6.31
C GLY A 140 -0.19 -8.23 7.74
N HIS A 141 -0.93 -7.13 7.98
CA HIS A 141 -1.22 -6.68 9.34
C HIS A 141 -2.32 -7.56 9.97
N ARG A 142 -2.20 -7.81 11.27
CA ARG A 142 -3.13 -8.68 12.03
C ARG A 142 -4.32 -7.94 12.61
N SER A 143 -4.20 -6.64 12.83
CA SER A 143 -5.26 -5.79 13.33
C SER A 143 -5.39 -4.53 12.47
N THR A 144 -6.60 -3.99 12.46
CA THR A 144 -6.90 -2.68 11.87
C THR A 144 -6.14 -1.57 12.59
N ASP A 145 -6.01 -1.65 13.91
CA ASP A 145 -5.21 -0.69 14.69
C ASP A 145 -3.74 -0.67 14.27
N ALA A 146 -3.16 -1.83 13.93
CA ALA A 146 -1.80 -1.88 13.39
C ALA A 146 -1.70 -1.21 12.02
N VAL A 147 -2.77 -1.18 11.20
CA VAL A 147 -2.79 -0.44 9.93
C VAL A 147 -2.91 1.07 10.19
N ARG A 148 -3.71 1.47 11.19
CA ARG A 148 -3.94 2.87 11.54
C ARG A 148 -2.66 3.61 11.93
N VAL A 149 -1.69 2.93 12.55
CA VAL A 149 -0.36 3.49 12.85
C VAL A 149 0.43 3.86 11.59
N TYR A 150 0.19 3.18 10.48
CA TYR A 150 0.94 3.39 9.23
C TYR A 150 0.24 4.31 8.24
N LYS A 151 -1.09 4.46 8.33
CA LYS A 151 -1.85 5.29 7.40
C LYS A 151 -1.74 6.77 7.78
N SER A 152 -1.71 7.64 6.78
CA SER A 152 -1.76 9.09 6.96
C SER A 152 -2.66 9.66 5.88
N MET A 153 -3.47 10.65 6.23
CA MET A 153 -4.37 11.30 5.28
C MET A 153 -3.54 12.12 4.27
N SER A 154 -4.04 12.27 3.05
CA SER A 154 -3.51 13.28 2.14
C SER A 154 -4.10 14.65 2.48
N HIS A 155 -3.42 15.71 2.05
CA HIS A 155 -3.93 17.07 2.15
C HIS A 155 -5.34 17.19 1.55
N ASP A 156 -5.58 16.60 0.37
CA ASP A 156 -6.89 16.63 -0.29
C ASP A 156 -7.99 15.96 0.57
N GLN A 157 -7.64 14.88 1.30
CA GLN A 157 -8.57 14.23 2.21
C GLN A 157 -8.86 15.09 3.44
N GLU A 158 -7.84 15.75 3.99
CA GLU A 158 -7.99 16.69 5.11
C GLU A 158 -8.83 17.91 4.70
N GLU A 159 -8.60 18.44 3.50
CA GLU A 159 -9.39 19.53 2.94
C GLU A 159 -10.84 19.13 2.74
N ALA A 160 -11.10 17.96 2.14
CA ALA A 160 -12.44 17.43 1.97
C ALA A 160 -13.16 17.25 3.33
N MET A 161 -12.46 16.72 4.34
CA MET A 161 -13.00 16.62 5.71
C MET A 161 -13.31 17.99 6.32
N SER A 162 -12.41 18.96 6.15
CA SER A 162 -12.60 20.33 6.64
C SER A 162 -13.82 21.00 6.00
N LYS A 163 -14.01 20.84 4.69
CA LYS A 163 -15.21 21.33 3.99
C LYS A 163 -16.50 20.73 4.58
N ILE A 164 -16.51 19.43 4.85
CA ILE A 164 -17.67 18.74 5.46
C ILE A 164 -17.93 19.26 6.88
N ILE A 165 -16.89 19.37 7.73
CA ILE A 165 -17.01 19.87 9.11
C ILE A 165 -17.56 21.29 9.14
N GLN A 166 -17.12 22.14 8.21
CA GLN A 166 -17.57 23.52 8.09
C GLN A 166 -18.88 23.67 7.32
N ASN A 167 -19.53 22.56 6.96
CA ASN A 167 -20.74 22.53 6.14
C ASN A 167 -20.61 23.32 4.83
N ARG A 168 -19.39 23.39 4.27
CA ARG A 168 -19.07 23.96 2.96
C ARG A 168 -19.26 22.90 1.89
N VAL A 169 -20.47 22.37 1.77
CA VAL A 169 -20.80 21.44 0.71
C VAL A 169 -20.85 22.24 -0.59
N GLU A 170 -19.92 22.00 -1.50
CA GLU A 170 -20.06 22.45 -2.88
C GLU A 170 -21.23 21.65 -3.46
N GLU A 171 -22.36 22.33 -3.71
CA GLU A 171 -23.48 21.80 -4.47
C GLU A 171 -22.98 21.48 -5.89
N SER A 172 -22.44 20.28 -6.07
CA SER A 172 -22.17 19.71 -7.38
C SER A 172 -23.53 19.36 -7.98
N GLN A 173 -24.03 20.29 -8.80
CA GLN A 173 -25.19 20.12 -9.65
C GLN A 173 -24.99 18.90 -10.55
N GLN A 174 -25.54 17.75 -10.16
CA GLN A 174 -25.99 16.74 -11.11
C GLN A 174 -27.48 16.96 -11.32
N LYS A 175 -27.80 17.84 -12.27
CA LYS A 175 -29.11 17.84 -12.91
C LYS A 175 -29.23 16.57 -13.75
N THR A 176 -30.05 15.65 -13.30
CA THR A 176 -30.81 14.77 -14.21
C THR A 176 -32.29 14.94 -13.86
N GLU A 177 -32.91 15.87 -14.58
CA GLU A 177 -34.35 15.93 -14.88
C GLU A 177 -34.82 14.56 -15.40
N GLN A 178 -36.00 13.98 -15.13
CA GLN A 178 -37.29 14.43 -14.61
C GLN A 178 -38.08 13.19 -14.18
N ASN A 179 -38.91 13.31 -13.14
CA ASN A 179 -40.34 12.98 -13.24
C ASN A 179 -41.11 13.70 -12.13
N LYS A 180 -42.03 14.58 -12.58
CA LYS A 180 -43.09 15.25 -11.79
C LYS A 180 -44.03 14.15 -11.25
N GLU A 181 -44.58 14.18 -10.05
CA GLU A 181 -45.63 15.02 -9.44
C GLU A 181 -45.73 14.46 -7.99
N ASN A 182 -45.85 15.21 -6.89
CA ASN A 182 -47.00 15.98 -6.46
C ASN A 182 -46.69 16.77 -5.18
N GLU A 183 -47.48 17.81 -4.98
CA GLU A 183 -47.41 18.84 -3.95
C GLU A 183 -47.53 18.33 -2.50
N GLY A 184 -46.84 19.03 -1.59
CA GLY A 184 -46.96 18.89 -0.14
C GLY A 184 -46.01 19.85 0.56
N GLN A 185 -46.45 21.09 0.78
CA GLN A 185 -45.70 22.10 1.52
C GLN A 185 -45.44 21.63 2.97
N MET A 186 -44.17 21.46 3.35
CA MET A 186 -43.76 21.54 4.76
C MET A 186 -42.55 22.47 4.89
N ALA A 187 -42.68 23.42 5.80
CA ALA A 187 -41.75 24.51 6.04
C ALA A 187 -40.31 24.03 6.31
N LYS A 188 -39.33 24.67 5.67
CA LYS A 188 -37.91 24.57 6.03
C LYS A 188 -37.71 25.21 7.40
N VAL A 189 -37.48 24.39 8.42
CA VAL A 189 -37.00 24.86 9.73
C VAL A 189 -35.51 25.16 9.57
N PRO A 190 -35.01 26.37 9.91
CA PRO A 190 -33.57 26.63 9.94
C PRO A 190 -32.94 25.79 11.06
N ASN A 191 -31.80 25.15 10.79
CA ASN A 191 -30.97 24.53 11.82
C ASN A 191 -30.55 25.59 12.85
N MET A 192 -31.30 25.67 13.95
CA MET A 192 -31.00 26.53 15.08
C MET A 192 -29.98 25.83 15.98
N PHE A 193 -28.70 26.16 15.81
CA PHE A 193 -27.65 25.73 16.72
C PHE A 193 -27.73 26.55 18.02
N ASN A 194 -28.29 25.96 19.06
CA ASN A 194 -28.41 26.60 20.37
C ASN A 194 -27.10 26.48 21.15
N PHE A 195 -26.31 27.56 21.18
CA PHE A 195 -25.17 27.70 22.10
C PHE A 195 -25.63 28.33 23.42
N SER A 196 -26.60 27.72 24.08
CA SER A 196 -26.94 28.12 25.45
C SER A 196 -25.76 27.76 26.38
N ASN A 197 -25.08 28.79 26.89
CA ASN A 197 -23.92 28.78 27.83
C ASN A 197 -22.48 28.83 27.28
N CYS A 198 -22.21 29.33 26.08
CA CYS A 198 -20.83 29.65 25.67
C CYS A 198 -20.64 31.14 25.36
N ASN A 199 -19.87 31.84 26.19
CA ASN A 199 -19.35 33.17 25.87
C ASN A 199 -18.05 33.02 25.07
N VAL A 200 -18.10 33.32 23.78
CA VAL A 200 -16.90 33.39 22.93
C VAL A 200 -16.46 34.84 22.85
N VAL A 201 -15.31 35.16 23.44
CA VAL A 201 -14.72 36.50 23.39
C VAL A 201 -13.53 36.46 22.43
N PHE A 202 -13.61 37.20 21.33
CA PHE A 202 -12.45 37.49 20.50
C PHE A 202 -11.81 38.78 21.01
N ARG A 203 -10.57 38.70 21.46
CA ARG A 203 -9.75 39.88 21.75
C ARG A 203 -9.02 40.25 20.47
N ASN A 204 -9.21 41.48 20.01
CA ASN A 204 -8.38 42.12 18.98
C ASN A 204 -6.95 42.30 19.47
#